data_AF-A0A5E4RL17-F1
#
_entry.id   AF-A0A5E4RL17-F1
#
_cell.length_a   1.000
_cell.length_b   1.000
_cell.length_c   1.000
_cell.angle_alpha   90.00
_cell.angle_beta   90.00
_cell.angle_gamma   90.00
#
_symmetry.space_group_name_H-M   'P 1'
#
loop_
_entity.id
_entity.type
_entity.pdbx_description
1 polymer ?
#
loop_
_entity_poly.entity_id
_entity_poly.type
_entity_poly.pdbx_seq_one_letter_code
_entity_poly.pdbx_strand_id
1 'polypeptide(L)'
;MDTLSAFAMGSANRNNQMKVFDWDKAAQLIKEHQPVCASAGLAGDWEYTGGDTFRNGAPVPQDHTCTYLASTWATPQLDMDGEVIDCFVMESEKPDWNANTYWPDSAVEILVGET
;
A
#
# COMPACT_ATOMS: atom_id res chain seq x y z
N MET A 1 -14.22 -21.65 -1.17
CA MET A 1 -12.92 -21.55 -0.49
C MET A 1 -12.92 -22.61 0.60
N ASP A 2 -11.98 -23.56 0.59
CA ASP A 2 -12.01 -24.73 1.48
C ASP A 2 -11.22 -24.43 2.77
N THR A 3 -11.80 -24.73 3.92
CA THR A 3 -11.28 -24.41 5.27
C THR A 3 -9.88 -24.96 5.54
N LEU A 4 -9.52 -26.07 4.89
CA LEU A 4 -8.18 -26.66 4.97
C LEU A 4 -7.11 -25.80 4.26
N SER A 5 -7.48 -25.13 3.17
CA SER A 5 -6.58 -24.22 2.44
C SER A 5 -6.25 -22.98 3.28
N ALA A 6 -7.25 -22.42 3.97
CA ALA A 6 -7.07 -21.29 4.87
C ALA A 6 -6.18 -21.63 6.08
N PHE A 7 -6.28 -22.85 6.62
CA PHE A 7 -5.48 -23.29 7.77
C PHE A 7 -4.03 -23.67 7.40
N ALA A 8 -3.83 -24.28 6.23
CA ALA A 8 -2.52 -24.63 5.69
C ALA A 8 -1.73 -23.39 5.27
N MET A 9 -2.40 -22.42 4.65
CA MET A 9 -1.87 -21.06 4.49
C MET A 9 -1.53 -20.53 5.89
N GLY A 10 -2.51 -20.45 6.80
CA GLY A 10 -2.41 -20.00 8.21
C GLY A 10 -1.13 -20.41 8.95
N SER A 11 -0.71 -21.65 8.78
CA SER A 11 0.44 -22.24 9.46
C SER A 11 1.79 -21.97 8.77
N ALA A 12 1.78 -21.72 7.46
CA ALA A 12 2.97 -21.40 6.67
C ALA A 12 3.46 -19.95 6.88
N ASN A 13 2.56 -18.99 7.09
CA ASN A 13 2.94 -17.58 7.23
C ASN A 13 3.13 -17.10 8.68
N ARG A 14 3.13 -18.00 9.68
CA ARG A 14 3.50 -17.62 11.05
C ARG A 14 4.93 -17.05 11.16
N ASN A 15 5.78 -17.32 10.17
CA ASN A 15 7.14 -16.77 10.05
C ASN A 15 7.29 -15.74 8.93
N ASN A 16 6.22 -15.36 8.22
CA ASN A 16 6.33 -14.32 7.20
C ASN A 16 6.38 -12.95 7.88
N GLN A 17 7.38 -12.16 7.48
CA GLN A 17 7.48 -10.78 7.90
C GLN A 17 6.27 -9.99 7.39
N MET A 18 5.77 -9.08 8.23
CA MET A 18 4.69 -8.17 7.86
C MET A 18 5.16 -7.29 6.70
N LYS A 19 4.42 -7.30 5.60
CA LYS A 19 4.59 -6.33 4.52
C LYS A 19 3.72 -5.14 4.81
N VAL A 20 4.28 -3.95 4.68
CA VAL A 20 3.57 -2.68 4.83
C VAL A 20 3.72 -1.92 3.52
N PHE A 21 2.69 -1.18 3.13
CA PHE A 21 2.74 -0.39 1.90
C PHE A 21 3.87 0.63 1.94
N ASP A 22 4.62 0.68 0.85
CA ASP A 22 5.76 1.56 0.74
C ASP A 22 5.30 2.95 0.26
N TRP A 23 4.96 3.81 1.21
CA TRP A 23 4.51 5.18 0.92
C TRP A 23 5.59 6.04 0.27
N ASP A 24 6.88 5.82 0.59
CA ASP A 24 7.98 6.59 0.00
C ASP A 24 8.13 6.19 -1.47
N LYS A 25 8.13 4.88 -1.77
CA LYS A 25 8.14 4.37 -3.16
C LYS A 25 6.92 4.86 -3.93
N ALA A 26 5.73 4.81 -3.34
CA ALA A 26 4.52 5.32 -3.97
C ALA A 26 4.63 6.81 -4.30
N ALA A 27 5.14 7.63 -3.36
CA ALA A 27 5.35 9.05 -3.58
C ALA A 27 6.36 9.32 -4.72
N GLN A 28 7.45 8.57 -4.79
CA GLN A 28 8.45 8.67 -5.87
C GLN A 28 7.82 8.39 -7.24
N LEU A 29 7.06 7.31 -7.33
CA LEU A 29 6.42 6.89 -8.58
C LEU A 29 5.32 7.86 -9.02
N ILE A 30 4.49 8.33 -8.08
CA ILE A 30 3.46 9.34 -8.37
C ILE A 30 4.12 10.64 -8.86
N LYS A 31 5.26 11.03 -8.28
CA LYS A 31 6.01 12.21 -8.74
C LYS A 31 6.62 12.02 -10.14
N GLU A 32 7.18 10.84 -10.41
CA GLU A 32 7.82 10.52 -11.69
C GLU A 32 6.81 10.39 -12.83
N HIS A 33 5.71 9.67 -12.60
CA HIS A 33 4.72 9.34 -13.62
C HIS A 33 3.59 10.36 -13.73
N GLN A 34 3.40 11.21 -12.71
CA GLN A 34 2.35 12.23 -12.64
C GLN A 34 0.95 11.69 -13.01
N PRO A 35 0.50 10.59 -12.39
CA PRO A 35 -0.79 9.98 -12.72
C PRO A 35 -1.95 10.90 -12.34
N VAL A 36 -3.09 10.75 -13.01
CA VAL A 36 -4.30 11.51 -12.67
C VAL A 36 -4.88 11.03 -11.34
N CYS A 37 -4.86 9.72 -11.14
CA CYS A 37 -5.28 9.04 -9.93
C CYS A 37 -4.32 7.91 -9.59
N ALA A 38 -4.11 7.69 -8.31
CA ALA A 38 -3.47 6.49 -7.81
C ALA A 38 -4.28 5.89 -6.66
N SER A 39 -4.36 4.57 -6.66
CA SER A 39 -5.06 3.78 -5.64
C SER A 39 -4.14 2.70 -5.09
N ALA A 40 -4.41 2.26 -3.87
CA ALA A 40 -3.62 1.21 -3.22
C ALA A 40 -4.53 0.14 -2.65
N GLY A 41 -4.07 -1.11 -2.70
CA GLY A 41 -4.81 -2.27 -2.20
C GLY A 41 -3.91 -3.48 -1.98
N LEU A 42 -4.46 -4.56 -1.43
CA LEU A 42 -3.76 -5.83 -1.28
C LEU A 42 -3.99 -6.73 -2.51
N ALA A 43 -2.91 -7.35 -2.99
CA ALA A 43 -2.96 -8.28 -4.11
C ALA A 43 -3.99 -9.39 -3.86
N GLY A 44 -4.92 -9.54 -4.79
CA GLY A 44 -6.00 -10.54 -4.72
C GLY A 44 -7.23 -10.13 -3.92
N ASP A 45 -7.26 -8.95 -3.29
CA ASP A 45 -8.40 -8.46 -2.52
C ASP A 45 -8.60 -6.93 -2.63
N TRP A 46 -8.57 -6.40 -3.84
CA TRP A 46 -8.77 -4.96 -4.09
C TRP A 46 -10.19 -4.48 -3.76
N GLU A 47 -11.20 -5.35 -3.81
CA GLU A 47 -12.60 -4.99 -3.54
C GLU A 47 -12.82 -4.52 -2.10
N TYR A 48 -12.11 -5.12 -1.12
CA TYR A 48 -12.28 -4.81 0.30
C TYR A 48 -11.11 -4.04 0.91
N THR A 49 -9.96 -3.99 0.24
CA THR A 49 -8.73 -3.35 0.76
C THR A 49 -8.27 -2.16 -0.08
N GLY A 50 -8.82 -2.03 -1.28
CA GLY A 50 -8.47 -1.01 -2.27
C GLY A 50 -9.14 0.34 -2.02
N GLY A 51 -8.47 1.42 -2.40
CA GLY A 51 -9.03 2.76 -2.39
C GLY A 51 -8.10 3.81 -2.98
N ASP A 52 -8.68 4.91 -3.46
CA ASP A 52 -7.94 6.05 -4.00
C ASP A 52 -7.10 6.68 -2.90
N THR A 53 -5.78 6.74 -3.07
CA THR A 53 -4.86 7.35 -2.10
C THR A 53 -4.33 8.71 -2.58
N PHE A 54 -4.40 8.98 -3.89
CA PHE A 54 -4.00 10.23 -4.50
C PHE A 54 -4.90 10.57 -5.69
N ARG A 55 -5.30 11.83 -5.81
CA ARG A 55 -6.17 12.29 -6.88
C ARG A 55 -5.95 13.76 -7.18
N ASN A 56 -5.92 14.11 -8.46
CA ASN A 56 -5.83 15.50 -8.91
C ASN A 56 -4.63 16.27 -8.30
N GLY A 57 -3.47 15.61 -8.16
CA GLY A 57 -2.27 16.26 -7.65
C GLY A 57 -2.11 16.28 -6.13
N ALA A 58 -3.04 15.68 -5.36
CA ALA A 58 -2.97 15.70 -3.90
C ALA A 58 -3.34 14.34 -3.26
N PRO A 59 -2.80 14.03 -2.07
CA PRO A 59 -3.27 12.93 -1.24
C PRO A 59 -4.77 13.02 -0.95
N VAL A 60 -5.47 11.89 -1.05
CA VAL A 60 -6.86 11.79 -0.61
C VAL A 60 -6.87 11.73 0.93
N PRO A 61 -7.77 12.46 1.63
CA PRO A 61 -7.89 12.35 3.09
C PRO A 61 -8.16 10.91 3.55
N GLN A 62 -7.50 10.46 4.62
CA GLN A 62 -7.60 9.06 5.08
C GLN A 62 -9.04 8.65 5.40
N ASP A 63 -9.83 9.57 5.98
CA ASP A 63 -11.24 9.38 6.33
C ASP A 63 -12.16 9.22 5.11
N HIS A 64 -11.69 9.57 3.92
CA HIS A 64 -12.37 9.34 2.64
C HIS A 64 -11.97 8.01 1.99
N THR A 65 -11.12 7.22 2.65
CA THR A 65 -10.59 5.95 2.15
C THR A 65 -10.76 4.85 3.19
N CYS A 66 -10.87 3.60 2.76
CA CYS A 66 -10.89 2.44 3.65
C CYS A 66 -9.77 1.47 3.29
N THR A 67 -8.60 2.01 2.92
CA THR A 67 -7.47 1.18 2.50
C THR A 67 -6.86 0.43 3.69
N TYR A 68 -6.62 -0.86 3.52
CA TYR A 68 -5.90 -1.67 4.50
C TYR A 68 -4.66 -2.27 3.84
N LEU A 69 -3.49 -1.68 4.10
CA LEU A 69 -2.31 -1.88 3.26
C LEU A 69 -1.13 -2.53 3.98
N ALA A 70 -1.42 -3.39 4.96
CA ALA A 70 -0.40 -4.24 5.59
C ALA A 70 -0.89 -5.68 5.67
N SER A 71 -0.01 -6.64 5.38
CA SER A 71 -0.37 -8.05 5.42
C SER A 71 0.86 -8.95 5.53
N THR A 72 0.71 -10.07 6.24
CA THR A 72 1.66 -11.20 6.22
C THR A 72 1.34 -12.20 5.10
N TRP A 73 0.25 -11.98 4.35
CA TRP A 73 -0.30 -12.89 3.34
C TRP A 73 -0.29 -12.31 1.94
N ALA A 74 -0.83 -11.10 1.79
CA ALA A 74 -0.96 -10.42 0.51
C ALA A 74 0.15 -9.39 0.34
N THR A 75 0.46 -9.05 -0.90
CA THR A 75 1.41 -7.98 -1.22
C THR A 75 0.63 -6.67 -1.38
N PRO A 76 0.96 -5.60 -0.64
CA PRO A 76 0.47 -4.27 -0.95
C PRO A 76 0.88 -3.83 -2.35
N GLN A 77 -0.06 -3.26 -3.09
CA GLN A 77 0.08 -2.86 -4.48
C GLN A 77 -0.39 -1.43 -4.68
N LEU A 78 0.24 -0.74 -5.63
CA LEU A 78 -0.13 0.58 -6.11
C LEU A 78 -0.67 0.43 -7.54
N ASP A 79 -1.81 1.04 -7.82
CA ASP A 79 -2.35 1.21 -9.16
C ASP A 79 -2.20 2.69 -9.54
N MET A 80 -1.54 2.95 -10.68
CA MET A 80 -1.43 4.27 -11.29
C MET A 80 -2.04 4.21 -12.68
N ASP A 81 -3.18 4.87 -12.87
CA ASP A 81 -3.91 4.95 -14.15
C ASP A 81 -4.14 3.57 -14.85
N GLY A 82 -4.31 2.50 -14.08
CA GLY A 82 -4.56 1.13 -14.54
C GLY A 82 -3.32 0.22 -14.56
N GLU A 83 -2.15 0.74 -14.20
CA GLU A 83 -0.92 -0.05 -14.03
C GLU A 83 -0.71 -0.45 -12.57
N VAL A 84 -0.90 -1.74 -12.27
CA VAL A 84 -0.74 -2.30 -10.92
C VAL A 84 0.67 -2.84 -10.72
N ILE A 85 1.33 -2.37 -9.66
CA ILE A 85 2.69 -2.76 -9.29
C ILE A 85 2.78 -3.11 -7.80
N ASP A 86 3.67 -4.04 -7.46
CA ASP A 86 3.98 -4.37 -6.07
C ASP A 86 4.69 -3.18 -5.39
N CYS A 87 4.13 -2.71 -4.27
CA CYS A 87 4.56 -1.51 -3.58
C CYS A 87 4.56 -1.74 -2.07
N PHE A 88 5.60 -2.40 -1.57
CA PHE A 88 5.71 -2.76 -0.17
C PHE A 88 7.16 -2.73 0.31
N VAL A 89 7.29 -2.60 1.63
CA VAL A 89 8.52 -2.73 2.42
C VAL A 89 8.23 -3.68 3.58
N MET A 90 9.24 -4.37 4.12
CA MET A 90 9.02 -5.17 5.33
C MET A 90 8.91 -4.23 6.54
N GLU A 91 7.98 -4.51 7.45
CA GLU A 91 7.83 -3.76 8.71
C GLU A 91 9.15 -3.68 9.49
N SER A 92 9.99 -4.71 9.43
CA SER A 92 11.32 -4.70 10.07
C SER A 92 12.29 -3.67 9.50
N GLU A 93 12.10 -3.22 8.26
CA GLU A 93 12.93 -2.19 7.61
C GLU A 93 12.41 -0.77 7.92
N LYS A 94 11.12 -0.65 8.25
CA LYS A 94 10.43 0.59 8.64
C LYS A 94 9.57 0.33 9.89
N PRO A 95 10.17 0.19 11.08
CA PRO A 95 9.46 -0.26 12.29
C PRO A 95 8.36 0.71 12.77
N ASP A 96 8.42 1.98 12.35
CA ASP A 96 7.38 2.97 12.65
C ASP A 96 6.20 2.89 11.68
N TRP A 97 6.28 2.07 10.64
CA TRP A 97 5.25 1.90 9.63
C TRP A 97 4.45 0.64 9.89
N ASN A 98 3.13 0.75 9.84
CA ASN A 98 2.18 -0.33 10.09
C ASN A 98 0.90 -0.15 9.26
N ALA A 99 -0.11 -0.98 9.53
CA ALA A 99 -1.40 -0.95 8.84
C ALA A 99 -2.13 0.41 8.86
N ASN A 100 -1.85 1.27 9.84
CA ASN A 100 -2.47 2.58 10.00
C ASN A 100 -1.62 3.71 9.40
N THR A 101 -0.42 3.42 8.92
CA THR A 101 0.43 4.42 8.28
C THR A 101 -0.24 4.89 7.00
N TYR A 102 -0.40 6.20 6.86
CA TYR A 102 -1.06 6.83 5.73
C TYR A 102 -0.37 8.16 5.44
N TRP A 103 0.21 8.30 4.24
CA TRP A 103 1.01 9.47 3.83
C TRP A 103 1.91 10.03 4.96
N PRO A 104 2.90 9.25 5.43
CA PRO A 104 3.84 9.74 6.44
C PRO A 104 4.62 10.94 5.93
N ASP A 105 5.16 11.75 6.85
CA ASP A 105 5.86 13.00 6.51
C ASP A 105 6.94 12.81 5.42
N SER A 106 7.69 11.71 5.45
CA SER A 106 8.69 11.38 4.41
C SER A 106 8.10 11.25 3.00
N ALA A 107 6.94 10.62 2.89
CA ALA A 107 6.25 10.44 1.61
C ALA A 107 5.66 11.77 1.11
N VAL A 108 5.12 12.59 2.03
CA VAL A 108 4.63 13.94 1.70
C VAL A 108 5.79 14.84 1.26
N GLU A 109 6.93 14.79 1.92
CA GLU A 109 8.13 15.51 1.53
C GLU A 109 8.62 15.10 0.14
N ILE A 110 8.59 13.81 -0.21
CA ILE A 110 8.92 13.36 -1.56
C ILE A 110 7.94 13.94 -2.58
N LEU A 111 6.64 13.87 -2.28
CA LEU A 111 5.56 14.31 -3.17
C LEU A 111 5.59 15.83 -3.42
N VAL A 112 5.83 16.62 -2.38
CA VAL A 112 5.76 18.10 -2.40
C VAL A 112 7.13 18.73 -2.64
N GLY A 113 8.22 18.08 -2.25
CA GLY A 113 9.56 18.64 -2.23
C GLY A 113 10.02 19.14 -3.61
N GLU A 114 10.55 20.36 -3.65
CA GLU A 114 11.08 21.02 -4.84
C GLU A 114 12.31 20.28 -5.37
N THR A 115 12.36 20.03 -6.69
CA THR A 115 13.60 19.71 -7.43
C THR A 115 14.49 20.92 -7.58
#